data_AF-A0A2N2IGD7-F1
#
_entry.id   AF-A0A2N2IGD7-F1
#
_cell.length_a   1.000
_cell.length_b   1.000
_cell.length_c   1.000
_cell.angle_alpha   90.00
_cell.angle_beta   90.00
_cell.angle_gamma   90.00
#
_symmetry.space_group_name_H-M   'P 1'
#
loop_
_entity.id
_entity.type
_entity.pdbx_description
1 polymer ?
#
loop_
_entity_poly.entity_id
_entity_poly.type
_entity_poly.pdbx_seq_one_letter_code
_entity_poly.pdbx_strand_id
1 'polypeptide(L)'
;MAQESPADHPRVQLKVHACTGASETEVRHLVGVELGALLTTGAASGEVTEATVSCEGQFVWLRVDDPITGKALTRVVDLSHDPVSARARLVALAVAELVVASWTELATNPTPQVPPAGPRPSEREVAAARKVVGERLPKQMAPHLDQMRLLVLGSRRSFFSEPAELWGAGVRVGRDEFAMAGWTVDLLAEHGEMEASLGRVSMDTFTVGGGLYLYRRWAWATFQGGFGLRLGMARLSGKAGVGAEAHAESGIAPWGWPTAMAGLRVEPIGPLVIEASGETGYVVLPMSGTVDDRREILIDGLWLGAQLGGGLVL
;
A
#
# COMPACT_ATOMS: atom_id res chain seq x y z
N MET A 1 6.43 -18.20 -22.51
CA MET A 1 5.01 -18.18 -22.12
C MET A 1 4.61 -19.61 -21.80
N ALA A 2 4.57 -19.97 -20.53
CA ALA A 2 4.10 -21.30 -20.13
C ALA A 2 2.58 -21.33 -20.33
N GLN A 3 2.07 -22.34 -21.05
CA GLN A 3 0.65 -22.63 -21.14
C GLN A 3 0.17 -23.04 -19.74
N GLU A 4 -0.65 -22.18 -19.10
CA GLU A 4 -1.37 -22.53 -17.88
C GLU A 4 -2.22 -23.78 -18.17
N SER A 5 -2.07 -24.81 -17.34
CA SER A 5 -2.82 -26.05 -17.49
C SER A 5 -4.27 -25.80 -17.05
N PRO A 6 -5.30 -26.40 -17.68
CA PRO A 6 -6.70 -26.28 -17.26
C PRO A 6 -6.98 -26.74 -15.81
N ALA A 7 -5.96 -27.19 -15.08
CA ALA A 7 -5.99 -27.50 -13.65
C ALA A 7 -5.76 -26.29 -12.72
N ASP A 8 -5.41 -25.11 -13.23
CA ASP A 8 -4.97 -23.95 -12.42
C ASP A 8 -6.08 -22.92 -12.09
N HIS A 9 -7.33 -23.18 -12.47
CA HIS A 9 -8.43 -22.24 -12.25
C HIS A 9 -9.62 -22.88 -11.52
N PRO A 10 -10.35 -22.13 -10.67
CA PRO A 10 -11.54 -22.65 -10.00
C PRO A 10 -12.60 -23.01 -11.05
N ARG A 11 -13.27 -24.15 -10.84
CA ARG A 11 -14.24 -24.68 -11.81
C ARG A 11 -15.65 -24.39 -11.35
N VAL A 12 -16.48 -23.96 -12.29
CA VAL A 12 -17.90 -23.65 -12.09
C VAL A 12 -18.73 -24.58 -12.95
N GLN A 13 -19.69 -25.27 -12.35
CA GLN A 13 -20.68 -26.06 -13.08
C GLN A 13 -22.02 -25.32 -13.09
N LEU A 14 -22.64 -25.19 -14.26
CA LEU A 14 -23.93 -24.52 -14.42
C LEU A 14 -25.06 -25.50 -14.74
N LYS A 15 -26.14 -25.45 -13.95
CA LYS A 15 -27.41 -26.13 -14.19
C LYS A 15 -28.50 -25.08 -14.45
N VAL A 16 -29.19 -25.17 -15.59
CA VAL A 16 -30.25 -24.23 -15.97
C VAL A 16 -31.54 -25.00 -16.19
N HIS A 17 -32.59 -24.65 -15.45
CA HIS A 17 -33.93 -25.20 -15.67
C HIS A 17 -34.63 -24.47 -16.82
N ALA A 18 -35.44 -25.20 -17.58
CA ALA A 18 -36.18 -24.68 -18.75
C ALA A 18 -37.38 -23.79 -18.34
N CYS A 19 -37.11 -22.61 -17.78
CA CYS A 19 -38.18 -21.74 -17.24
C CYS A 19 -37.90 -20.23 -17.36
N THR A 20 -36.75 -19.82 -17.90
CA THR A 20 -36.33 -18.41 -17.95
C THR A 20 -36.93 -17.61 -19.11
N GLY A 21 -37.67 -18.27 -20.01
CA GLY A 21 -38.06 -17.70 -21.31
C GLY A 21 -36.86 -17.47 -22.24
N ALA A 22 -35.66 -17.91 -21.84
CA ALA A 22 -34.42 -17.86 -22.61
C ALA A 22 -33.94 -19.29 -22.92
N SER A 23 -33.15 -19.43 -23.99
CA SER A 23 -32.54 -20.71 -24.35
C SER A 23 -31.49 -21.11 -23.32
N GLU A 24 -31.55 -22.34 -22.79
CA GLU A 24 -30.49 -22.87 -21.91
C GLU A 24 -29.11 -22.74 -22.56
N THR A 25 -29.01 -23.07 -23.84
CA THR A 25 -27.77 -23.01 -24.61
C THR A 25 -27.23 -21.58 -24.67
N GLU A 26 -28.11 -20.59 -24.80
CA GLU A 26 -27.73 -19.17 -24.83
C GLU A 26 -27.27 -18.67 -23.45
N VAL A 27 -28.00 -19.02 -22.38
CA VAL A 27 -27.57 -18.70 -21.00
C VAL A 27 -26.21 -19.33 -20.71
N ARG A 28 -26.02 -20.60 -21.04
CA ARG A 28 -24.74 -21.31 -20.84
C ARG A 28 -23.61 -20.69 -21.64
N HIS A 29 -23.87 -20.31 -22.90
CA HIS A 29 -22.89 -19.63 -23.73
C HIS A 29 -22.47 -18.29 -23.13
N LEU A 30 -23.44 -17.46 -22.73
CA LEU A 30 -23.18 -16.15 -22.13
C LEU A 30 -22.47 -16.26 -20.78
N VAL A 31 -22.86 -17.21 -19.92
CA VAL A 31 -22.12 -17.48 -18.67
C VAL A 31 -20.69 -17.91 -18.97
N GLY A 32 -20.45 -18.71 -20.02
CA GLY A 32 -19.12 -19.08 -20.45
C GLY A 32 -18.29 -17.88 -20.93
N VAL A 33 -18.91 -16.88 -21.55
CA VAL A 33 -18.25 -15.61 -21.90
C VAL A 33 -17.91 -14.81 -20.64
N GLU A 34 -18.85 -14.66 -19.71
CA GLU A 34 -18.67 -13.85 -18.50
C GLU A 34 -17.72 -14.49 -17.47
N LEU A 35 -17.69 -15.82 -17.38
CA LEU A 35 -16.80 -16.57 -16.49
C LEU A 35 -15.50 -17.01 -17.18
N GLY A 36 -15.42 -16.95 -18.51
CA GLY A 36 -14.25 -17.40 -19.26
C GLY A 36 -14.00 -18.90 -19.10
N ALA A 37 -12.72 -19.27 -18.93
CA ALA A 37 -12.28 -20.67 -18.82
C ALA A 37 -12.75 -21.40 -17.53
N LEU A 38 -13.48 -20.72 -16.64
CA LEU A 38 -13.94 -21.27 -15.38
C LEU A 38 -15.15 -22.20 -15.53
N LEU A 39 -15.95 -22.05 -16.60
CA LEU A 39 -17.14 -22.85 -16.80
C LEU A 39 -16.78 -24.26 -17.34
N THR A 40 -17.21 -25.31 -16.64
CA THR A 40 -17.02 -26.70 -17.06
C THR A 40 -18.33 -27.33 -17.57
N THR A 41 -18.23 -28.21 -18.57
CA THR A 41 -19.37 -28.85 -19.25
C THR A 41 -19.58 -30.32 -18.86
N GLY A 42 -18.69 -30.91 -18.06
CA GLY A 42 -18.74 -32.32 -17.64
C GLY A 42 -19.14 -32.52 -16.18
N ALA A 43 -19.38 -33.78 -15.80
CA ALA A 43 -19.40 -34.20 -14.40
C ALA A 43 -17.98 -34.07 -13.84
N ALA A 44 -17.69 -32.92 -13.24
CA ALA A 44 -16.39 -32.66 -12.65
C ALA A 44 -16.26 -33.41 -11.32
N SER A 45 -15.22 -34.23 -11.18
CA SER A 45 -14.78 -34.74 -9.88
C SER A 45 -13.88 -33.69 -9.22
N GLY A 46 -14.18 -33.32 -7.98
CA GLY A 46 -13.43 -32.32 -7.17
C GLY A 46 -14.32 -31.26 -6.54
N GLU A 47 -13.71 -30.24 -5.91
CA GLU A 47 -14.42 -29.09 -5.33
C GLU A 47 -14.82 -28.12 -6.46
N VAL A 48 -16.10 -28.15 -6.82
CA VAL A 48 -16.63 -27.40 -7.96
C VAL A 48 -17.72 -26.49 -7.44
N THR A 49 -17.63 -25.20 -7.74
CA THR A 49 -18.69 -24.24 -7.44
C THR A 49 -19.88 -24.55 -8.34
N GLU A 50 -21.03 -24.86 -7.75
CA GLU A 50 -22.24 -25.21 -8.48
C GLU A 50 -23.19 -24.02 -8.55
N ALA A 51 -23.50 -23.57 -9.76
CA ALA A 51 -24.49 -22.53 -10.02
C ALA A 51 -25.77 -23.16 -10.60
N THR A 52 -26.90 -22.95 -9.93
CA THR A 52 -28.22 -23.43 -10.36
C THR A 52 -29.14 -22.26 -10.66
N VAL A 53 -29.80 -22.31 -11.81
CA VAL A 53 -30.84 -21.36 -12.24
C VAL A 53 -32.17 -22.07 -12.30
N SER A 54 -33.08 -21.74 -11.40
CA SER A 54 -34.47 -22.22 -11.38
C SER A 54 -35.45 -21.05 -11.44
N CYS A 55 -36.74 -21.32 -11.61
CA CYS A 55 -37.75 -20.27 -11.67
C CYS A 55 -39.00 -20.67 -10.93
N GLU A 56 -39.66 -19.67 -10.36
CA GLU A 56 -40.95 -19.78 -9.71
C GLU A 56 -41.83 -18.62 -10.21
N GLY A 57 -42.75 -18.94 -11.13
CA GLY A 57 -43.53 -17.92 -11.83
C GLY A 57 -42.64 -17.02 -12.70
N GLN A 58 -42.62 -15.72 -12.40
CA GLN A 58 -41.81 -14.72 -13.13
C GLN A 58 -40.43 -14.49 -12.49
N PHE A 59 -40.17 -15.10 -11.34
CA PHE A 59 -38.92 -14.93 -10.60
C PHE A 59 -37.93 -16.02 -10.98
N VAL A 60 -36.70 -15.60 -11.30
CA VAL A 60 -35.56 -16.49 -11.51
C VAL A 60 -34.77 -16.57 -10.21
N TRP A 61 -34.69 -17.78 -9.67
CA TRP A 61 -33.88 -18.11 -8.50
C TRP A 61 -32.50 -18.58 -8.95
N LEU A 62 -31.48 -17.88 -8.47
CA LEU A 62 -30.08 -18.20 -8.68
C LEU A 62 -29.52 -18.72 -7.36
N ARG A 63 -28.93 -19.91 -7.37
CA ARG A 63 -28.23 -20.48 -6.22
C ARG A 63 -26.80 -20.81 -6.59
N VAL A 64 -25.85 -20.41 -5.75
CA VAL A 64 -24.44 -20.79 -5.88
C VAL A 64 -24.04 -21.55 -4.62
N ASP A 65 -23.70 -22.81 -4.76
CA ASP A 65 -23.10 -23.64 -3.71
C ASP A 65 -21.58 -23.70 -3.97
N ASP A 66 -20.81 -23.06 -3.09
CA ASP A 66 -19.38 -22.86 -3.28
C ASP A 66 -18.56 -23.59 -2.20
N PRO A 67 -17.97 -24.76 -2.53
CA PRO A 67 -17.17 -25.51 -1.57
C PRO A 67 -15.87 -24.79 -1.19
N ILE A 68 -15.38 -23.87 -2.04
CA ILE A 68 -14.12 -23.13 -1.80
C ILE A 68 -14.28 -22.13 -0.64
N THR A 69 -15.47 -21.60 -0.44
CA THR A 69 -15.78 -20.71 0.70
C THR A 69 -16.61 -21.41 1.78
N GLY A 70 -17.17 -22.59 1.47
CA GLY A 70 -18.08 -23.32 2.34
C GLY A 70 -19.44 -22.62 2.47
N LYS A 71 -19.87 -21.89 1.43
CA LYS A 71 -21.08 -21.06 1.46
C LYS A 71 -22.08 -21.43 0.38
N ALA A 72 -23.33 -21.10 0.66
CA ALA A 72 -24.41 -21.10 -0.31
C ALA A 72 -24.98 -19.69 -0.42
N LEU A 73 -24.99 -19.12 -1.62
CA LEU A 73 -25.61 -17.84 -1.91
C LEU A 73 -26.88 -18.06 -2.72
N THR A 74 -27.89 -17.22 -2.50
CA THR A 74 -29.12 -17.24 -3.28
C THR A 74 -29.51 -15.82 -3.65
N ARG A 75 -29.93 -15.61 -4.89
CA ARG A 75 -30.43 -14.33 -5.41
C ARG A 75 -31.67 -14.57 -6.24
N VAL A 76 -32.66 -13.70 -6.08
CA VAL A 76 -33.88 -13.70 -6.90
C VAL A 76 -33.82 -12.53 -7.87
N VAL A 77 -34.13 -12.80 -9.13
CA VAL A 77 -34.21 -11.80 -10.20
C VAL A 77 -35.62 -11.81 -10.77
N ASP A 78 -36.27 -10.64 -10.78
CA ASP A 78 -37.55 -10.46 -11.46
C ASP A 78 -37.28 -10.01 -12.90
N LEU A 79 -37.68 -10.83 -13.88
CA LEU A 79 -37.50 -10.55 -15.32
C LEU A 79 -38.80 -10.13 -16.01
N SER A 80 -39.88 -9.89 -15.24
CA SER A 80 -41.21 -9.61 -15.79
C SER A 80 -41.26 -8.35 -16.66
N HIS A 81 -40.39 -7.37 -16.38
CA HIS A 81 -40.33 -6.09 -17.07
C HIS A 81 -39.24 -6.03 -18.16
N ASP A 82 -38.48 -7.12 -18.33
CA ASP A 82 -37.37 -7.18 -19.28
C ASP A 82 -37.76 -7.82 -20.61
N PRO A 83 -37.27 -7.28 -21.75
CA PRO A 83 -37.50 -7.89 -23.05
C PRO A 83 -36.87 -9.27 -23.11
N VAL A 84 -37.55 -10.23 -23.75
CA VAL A 84 -37.12 -11.64 -23.86
C VAL A 84 -35.69 -11.76 -24.38
N SER A 85 -35.31 -10.90 -25.33
CA SER A 85 -33.95 -10.86 -25.90
C SER A 85 -32.85 -10.46 -24.93
N ALA A 86 -33.15 -9.82 -23.80
CA ALA A 86 -32.17 -9.42 -22.79
C ALA A 86 -32.05 -10.43 -21.63
N ARG A 87 -33.07 -11.28 -21.44
CA ARG A 87 -33.18 -12.17 -20.26
C ARG A 87 -32.00 -13.13 -20.13
N ALA A 88 -31.55 -13.72 -21.23
CA ALA A 88 -30.40 -14.64 -21.21
C ALA A 88 -29.13 -13.96 -20.67
N ARG A 89 -28.88 -12.72 -21.10
CA ARG A 89 -27.71 -11.93 -20.67
C ARG A 89 -27.82 -11.47 -19.22
N LEU A 90 -29.01 -11.04 -18.79
CA LEU A 90 -29.24 -10.64 -17.40
C LEU A 90 -29.05 -11.81 -16.43
N VAL A 91 -29.58 -13.00 -16.77
CA VAL A 91 -29.36 -14.22 -15.99
C VAL A 91 -27.88 -14.58 -15.97
N ALA A 92 -27.19 -14.52 -17.12
CA ALA A 92 -25.76 -14.85 -17.19
C ALA A 92 -24.89 -13.92 -16.34
N LEU A 93 -25.13 -12.60 -16.41
CA LEU A 93 -24.44 -11.60 -15.58
C LEU A 93 -24.72 -11.84 -14.10
N ALA A 94 -25.98 -12.06 -13.72
CA ALA A 94 -26.34 -12.28 -12.33
C ALA A 94 -25.72 -13.56 -11.75
N VAL A 95 -25.60 -14.63 -12.55
CA VAL A 95 -24.87 -15.85 -12.16
C VAL A 95 -23.39 -15.54 -11.98
N ALA A 96 -22.75 -14.87 -12.94
CA ALA A 96 -21.34 -14.55 -12.87
C ALA A 96 -21.02 -13.65 -11.67
N GLU A 97 -21.85 -12.64 -11.41
CA GLU A 97 -21.78 -11.79 -10.22
C GLU A 97 -21.89 -12.61 -8.93
N LEU A 98 -22.86 -13.53 -8.83
CA LEU A 98 -23.07 -14.31 -7.62
C LEU A 98 -21.89 -15.26 -7.33
N VAL A 99 -21.30 -15.85 -8.36
CA VAL A 99 -20.07 -16.67 -8.24
C VAL A 99 -18.89 -15.83 -7.77
N VAL A 100 -18.61 -14.69 -8.43
CA VAL A 100 -17.49 -13.81 -8.05
C VAL A 100 -17.70 -13.21 -6.66
N ALA A 101 -18.94 -12.88 -6.29
CA ALA A 101 -19.30 -12.40 -4.96
C ALA A 101 -18.99 -13.44 -3.88
N SER A 102 -19.23 -14.73 -4.14
CA SER A 102 -18.85 -15.82 -3.23
C SER A 102 -17.34 -15.77 -2.94
N TRP A 103 -16.51 -15.72 -3.97
CA TRP A 103 -15.06 -15.73 -3.81
C TRP A 103 -14.46 -14.43 -3.27
N THR A 104 -15.15 -13.29 -3.43
CA THR A 104 -14.66 -11.99 -2.96
C THR A 104 -14.36 -11.99 -1.46
N GLU A 105 -15.09 -12.78 -0.69
CA GLU A 105 -14.83 -12.94 0.74
C GLU A 105 -13.45 -13.53 1.04
N LEU A 106 -12.88 -14.37 0.17
CA LEU A 106 -11.53 -14.89 0.36
C LEU A 106 -10.46 -13.81 0.30
N ALA A 107 -10.74 -12.70 -0.39
CA ALA A 107 -9.86 -11.54 -0.47
C ALA A 107 -10.08 -10.57 0.70
N THR A 108 -11.32 -10.40 1.17
CA THR A 108 -11.65 -9.43 2.23
C THR A 108 -11.60 -10.01 3.65
N ASN A 109 -11.74 -11.34 3.80
CA ASN A 109 -11.72 -12.06 5.06
C ASN A 109 -10.96 -13.39 4.91
N PRO A 110 -9.62 -13.38 4.98
CA PRO A 110 -8.78 -14.53 4.62
C PRO A 110 -8.91 -15.73 5.55
N THR A 111 -9.47 -15.54 6.75
CA THR A 111 -9.78 -16.58 7.73
C THR A 111 -11.24 -16.44 8.18
N PRO A 112 -12.21 -16.98 7.41
CA PRO A 112 -13.61 -16.95 7.81
C PRO A 112 -13.78 -17.56 9.21
N GLN A 113 -14.44 -16.82 10.12
CA GLN A 113 -14.66 -17.32 11.49
C GLN A 113 -15.82 -18.32 11.58
N VAL A 114 -16.58 -18.48 10.51
CA VAL A 114 -17.67 -19.46 10.44
C VAL A 114 -17.09 -20.79 9.93
N PRO A 115 -17.37 -21.92 10.61
CA PRO A 115 -16.97 -23.24 10.12
C PRO A 115 -17.51 -23.45 8.70
N PRO A 116 -16.68 -23.92 7.75
CA PRO A 116 -17.14 -24.16 6.38
C PRO A 116 -18.22 -25.24 6.36
N ALA A 117 -19.22 -25.06 5.49
CA ALA A 117 -20.16 -26.13 5.19
C ALA A 117 -19.47 -27.17 4.28
N GLY A 118 -18.94 -28.24 4.87
CA GLY A 118 -18.30 -29.34 4.14
C GLY A 118 -16.81 -29.54 4.48
N PRO A 119 -16.11 -30.40 3.72
CA PRO A 119 -14.67 -30.58 3.87
C PRO A 119 -13.93 -29.27 3.57
N ARG A 120 -12.79 -29.08 4.26
CA ARG A 120 -11.99 -27.86 4.08
C ARG A 120 -11.36 -27.86 2.69
N PRO A 121 -11.50 -26.76 1.94
CA PRO A 121 -10.99 -26.68 0.58
C PRO A 121 -9.47 -26.69 0.51
N SER A 122 -8.91 -27.15 -0.61
CA SER A 122 -7.46 -27.17 -0.78
C SER A 122 -6.88 -25.77 -0.90
N GLU A 123 -5.64 -25.56 -0.42
CA GLU A 123 -4.97 -24.25 -0.52
C GLU A 123 -4.81 -23.77 -1.97
N ARG A 124 -4.69 -24.71 -2.92
CA ARG A 124 -4.56 -24.41 -4.34
C ARG A 124 -5.85 -23.82 -4.91
N GLU A 125 -7.00 -24.37 -4.56
CA GLU A 125 -8.32 -23.87 -5.02
C GLU A 125 -8.62 -22.49 -4.42
N VAL A 126 -8.26 -22.28 -3.15
CA VAL A 126 -8.36 -20.97 -2.49
C VAL A 126 -7.49 -19.92 -3.18
N ALA A 127 -6.23 -20.27 -3.51
CA ALA A 127 -5.33 -19.37 -4.23
C ALA A 127 -5.84 -19.03 -5.64
N ALA A 128 -6.37 -20.02 -6.36
CA ALA A 128 -6.92 -19.83 -7.70
C ALA A 128 -8.16 -18.93 -7.70
N ALA A 129 -9.07 -19.11 -6.73
CA ALA A 129 -10.23 -18.24 -6.55
C ALA A 129 -9.84 -16.79 -6.22
N ARG A 130 -8.84 -16.60 -5.35
CA ARG A 130 -8.29 -15.26 -5.05
C ARG A 130 -7.71 -14.57 -6.29
N LYS A 131 -7.05 -15.31 -7.18
CA LYS A 131 -6.51 -14.74 -8.44
C LYS A 131 -7.63 -14.20 -9.32
N VAL A 132 -8.72 -14.94 -9.51
CA VAL A 132 -9.88 -14.49 -10.32
C VAL A 132 -10.50 -13.22 -9.74
N VAL A 133 -10.65 -13.16 -8.42
CA VAL A 133 -11.15 -11.96 -7.73
C VAL A 133 -10.20 -10.78 -7.94
N GLY A 134 -8.89 -11.00 -7.79
CA GLY A 134 -7.88 -9.96 -8.00
C GLY A 134 -7.85 -9.38 -9.42
N GLU A 135 -8.13 -10.20 -10.44
CA GLU A 135 -8.23 -9.77 -11.83
C GLU A 135 -9.51 -8.97 -12.12
N ARG A 136 -10.60 -9.22 -11.38
CA ARG A 136 -11.92 -8.59 -11.59
C ARG A 136 -12.19 -7.38 -10.69
N LEU A 137 -11.55 -7.30 -9.52
CA LEU A 137 -11.69 -6.14 -8.65
C LEU A 137 -11.07 -4.91 -9.34
N PRO A 138 -11.73 -3.73 -9.24
CA PRO A 138 -11.11 -2.49 -9.69
C PRO A 138 -9.75 -2.33 -9.01
N LYS A 139 -8.69 -2.00 -9.77
CA LYS A 139 -7.35 -1.73 -9.21
C LYS A 139 -7.36 -0.67 -8.09
N GLN A 140 -8.40 0.17 -8.03
CA GLN A 140 -8.62 1.15 -6.96
C GLN A 140 -9.13 0.56 -5.64
N MET A 141 -9.69 -0.66 -5.65
CA MET A 141 -10.19 -1.37 -4.46
C MET A 141 -9.26 -2.51 -4.01
N ALA A 142 -8.25 -2.87 -4.80
CA ALA A 142 -7.16 -3.68 -4.30
C ALA A 142 -6.50 -2.88 -3.15
N PRO A 143 -6.51 -3.40 -1.92
CA PRO A 143 -5.81 -2.72 -0.85
C PRO A 143 -4.32 -2.81 -1.21
N HIS A 144 -3.69 -1.70 -1.63
CA HIS A 144 -2.24 -1.51 -1.52
C HIS A 144 -1.87 -1.40 -0.03
N LEU A 145 -2.29 -2.37 0.79
CA LEU A 145 -2.11 -2.40 2.26
C LEU A 145 -0.84 -3.14 2.66
N ASP A 146 0.01 -3.52 1.70
CA ASP A 146 1.06 -4.49 2.01
C ASP A 146 2.40 -4.20 1.36
N GLN A 147 2.49 -3.19 0.51
CA GLN A 147 3.70 -2.97 -0.27
C GLN A 147 4.71 -2.09 0.46
N MET A 148 5.95 -2.56 0.51
CA MET A 148 7.06 -1.86 1.12
C MET A 148 7.54 -0.77 0.15
N ARG A 149 7.87 0.41 0.65
CA ARG A 149 8.43 1.49 -0.17
C ARG A 149 9.88 1.67 0.19
N LEU A 150 10.74 1.78 -0.83
CA LEU A 150 12.14 2.12 -0.68
C LEU A 150 12.44 3.38 -1.50
N LEU A 151 12.89 4.44 -0.85
CA LEU A 151 13.21 5.72 -1.48
C LEU A 151 14.66 6.12 -1.23
N VAL A 152 15.29 6.71 -2.24
CA VAL A 152 16.50 7.52 -2.09
C VAL A 152 16.07 8.96 -1.89
N LEU A 153 16.67 9.65 -0.93
CA LEU A 153 16.31 11.00 -0.50
C LEU A 153 17.44 11.98 -0.78
N GLY A 154 17.08 13.19 -1.21
CA GLY A 154 17.85 14.41 -0.95
C GLY A 154 17.23 15.17 0.22
N SER A 155 18.04 15.71 1.12
CA SER A 155 17.58 16.44 2.31
C SER A 155 18.23 17.81 2.45
N ARG A 156 17.48 18.73 3.07
CA ARG A 156 17.95 20.02 3.57
C ARG A 156 17.41 20.20 4.99
N ARG A 157 18.24 20.65 5.92
CA ARG A 157 17.84 20.99 7.30
C ARG A 157 18.37 22.36 7.70
N SER A 158 17.54 23.11 8.40
CA SER A 158 17.89 24.42 8.95
C SER A 158 17.51 24.50 10.42
N PHE A 159 18.35 25.17 11.21
CA PHE A 159 18.12 25.44 12.63
C PHE A 159 17.68 26.89 12.81
N PHE A 160 16.88 27.16 13.84
CA PHE A 160 16.47 28.53 14.16
C PHE A 160 17.43 29.23 15.12
N SER A 161 18.19 28.45 15.89
CA SER A 161 19.19 28.95 16.84
C SER A 161 20.40 29.56 16.13
N GLU A 162 20.77 28.98 14.99
CA GLU A 162 21.92 29.36 14.18
C GLU A 162 21.54 29.28 12.70
N PRO A 163 22.03 30.19 11.83
CA PRO A 163 21.79 30.17 10.39
C PRO A 163 22.58 29.05 9.68
N ALA A 164 22.61 27.86 10.26
CA ALA A 164 23.24 26.68 9.72
C ALA A 164 22.27 25.96 8.77
N GLU A 165 22.73 25.74 7.54
CA GLU A 165 22.03 24.88 6.58
C GLU A 165 22.82 23.61 6.33
N LEU A 166 22.18 22.48 6.59
CA LEU A 166 22.72 21.16 6.28
C LEU A 166 22.05 20.65 5.00
N TRP A 167 22.85 20.04 4.14
CA TRP A 167 22.41 19.38 2.92
C TRP A 167 22.91 17.95 2.91
N GLY A 168 22.11 17.03 2.40
CA GLY A 168 22.50 15.64 2.43
C GLY A 168 21.64 14.72 1.61
N ALA A 169 21.86 13.44 1.87
CA ALA A 169 21.16 12.37 1.20
C ALA A 169 20.89 11.22 2.17
N GLY A 170 20.00 10.34 1.76
CA GLY A 170 19.65 9.21 2.59
C GLY A 170 18.76 8.21 1.91
N VAL A 171 18.27 7.28 2.71
CA VAL A 171 17.32 6.26 2.29
C VAL A 171 16.15 6.21 3.26
N ARG A 172 14.96 5.94 2.72
CA ARG A 172 13.74 5.77 3.50
C ARG A 172 13.06 4.47 3.14
N VAL A 173 12.65 3.74 4.16
CA VAL A 173 11.76 2.60 4.06
C VAL A 173 10.45 2.94 4.74
N GLY A 174 9.33 2.50 4.17
CA GLY A 174 8.04 2.69 4.82
C GLY A 174 6.96 1.81 4.25
N ARG A 175 5.87 1.66 5.01
CA ARG A 175 4.77 0.78 4.65
C ARG A 175 3.45 1.36 5.12
N ASP A 176 2.44 1.22 4.27
CA ASP A 176 1.06 1.58 4.57
C ASP A 176 0.37 0.35 5.21
N GLU A 177 0.71 0.06 6.47
CA GLU A 177 0.33 -1.17 7.20
C GLU A 177 -1.18 -1.34 7.43
N PHE A 178 -1.92 -0.23 7.55
CA PHE A 178 -3.36 -0.22 7.84
C PHE A 178 -4.14 0.65 6.84
N ALA A 179 -5.47 0.53 6.85
CA ALA A 179 -6.37 1.25 5.95
C ALA A 179 -6.18 2.78 5.88
N MET A 180 -5.64 3.39 6.95
CA MET A 180 -5.39 4.83 7.03
C MET A 180 -4.10 5.19 7.78
N ALA A 181 -3.27 4.20 8.13
CA ALA A 181 -2.07 4.43 8.93
C ALA A 181 -0.89 3.62 8.41
N GLY A 182 0.32 4.15 8.61
CA GLY A 182 1.56 3.52 8.19
C GLY A 182 2.74 3.95 9.04
N TRP A 183 3.89 3.41 8.70
CA TRP A 183 5.15 3.70 9.37
C TRP A 183 6.26 4.00 8.36
N THR A 184 7.29 4.71 8.81
CA THR A 184 8.49 4.97 8.05
C THR A 184 9.73 5.01 8.94
N VAL A 185 10.88 4.65 8.36
CA VAL A 185 12.21 4.77 8.94
C VAL A 185 13.14 5.33 7.86
N ASP A 186 13.96 6.31 8.21
CA ASP A 186 14.99 6.89 7.34
C ASP A 186 16.37 6.92 7.99
N LEU A 187 17.39 6.88 7.13
CA LEU A 187 18.79 7.15 7.46
C LEU A 187 19.26 8.32 6.61
N LEU A 188 19.84 9.35 7.24
CA LEU A 188 20.33 10.55 6.58
C LEU A 188 21.78 10.82 6.97
N ALA A 189 22.58 11.23 6.00
CA ALA A 189 23.90 11.83 6.20
C ALA A 189 23.89 13.24 5.60
N GLU A 190 24.21 14.25 6.41
CA GLU A 190 24.08 15.66 6.03
C GLU A 190 25.31 16.45 6.44
N HIS A 191 25.67 17.45 5.63
CA HIS A 191 26.82 18.33 5.81
C HIS A 191 26.42 19.78 5.67
N GLY A 192 27.01 20.66 6.47
CA GLY A 192 26.91 22.11 6.31
C GLY A 192 28.10 22.84 6.91
N GLU A 193 28.20 24.13 6.59
CA GLU A 193 29.22 25.02 7.14
C GLU A 193 28.57 26.23 7.82
N MET A 194 29.21 26.71 8.88
CA MET A 194 28.84 27.90 9.64
C MET A 194 30.05 28.82 9.76
N GLU A 195 29.81 30.13 9.73
CA GLU A 195 30.84 31.12 10.04
C GLU A 195 31.00 31.27 11.55
N ALA A 196 32.24 31.51 11.99
CA ALA A 196 32.60 31.77 13.38
C ALA A 196 33.66 32.89 13.45
N SER A 197 33.82 33.50 14.62
CA SER A 197 34.68 34.67 14.82
C SER A 197 36.14 34.45 14.39
N LEU A 198 36.67 33.23 14.52
CA LEU A 198 38.04 32.87 14.15
C LEU A 198 38.14 31.97 12.91
N GLY A 199 37.06 31.78 12.14
CA GLY A 199 37.08 30.97 10.92
C GLY A 199 35.75 30.31 10.60
N ARG A 200 35.79 29.08 10.09
CA ARG A 200 34.58 28.32 9.73
C ARG A 200 34.48 27.04 10.55
N VAL A 201 33.25 26.62 10.82
CA VAL A 201 32.95 25.34 11.46
C VAL A 201 32.10 24.51 10.51
N SER A 202 32.59 23.34 10.13
CA SER A 202 31.79 22.36 9.40
C SER A 202 31.05 21.44 10.35
N MET A 203 29.83 21.06 9.99
CA MET A 203 28.98 20.15 10.73
C MET A 203 28.59 18.98 9.83
N ASP A 204 28.97 17.77 10.24
CA ASP A 204 28.52 16.52 9.63
C ASP A 204 27.54 15.85 10.59
N THR A 205 26.40 15.38 10.09
CA THR A 205 25.44 14.62 10.89
C THR A 205 25.13 13.27 10.25
N PHE A 206 24.92 12.27 11.10
CA PHE A 206 24.37 10.98 10.72
C PHE A 206 23.18 10.70 11.62
N THR A 207 21.98 10.56 11.04
CA THR A 207 20.74 10.39 11.79
C THR A 207 19.92 9.22 11.31
N VAL A 208 19.23 8.57 12.26
CA VAL A 208 18.12 7.66 12.00
C VAL A 208 16.82 8.30 12.51
N GLY A 209 15.84 8.42 11.62
CA GLY A 209 14.50 8.89 11.93
C GLY A 209 13.49 7.77 11.78
N GLY A 210 12.42 7.79 12.55
CA GLY A 210 11.29 6.89 12.34
C GLY A 210 10.01 7.41 12.97
N GLY A 211 8.87 7.03 12.42
CA GLY A 211 7.59 7.44 12.97
C GLY A 211 6.38 6.78 12.35
N LEU A 212 5.23 7.17 12.88
CA LEU A 212 3.92 6.70 12.48
C LEU A 212 3.16 7.87 11.83
N TYR A 213 2.39 7.57 10.80
CA TYR A 213 1.59 8.56 10.11
C TYR A 213 0.18 8.05 9.81
N LEU A 214 -0.74 8.99 9.71
CA LEU A 214 -2.00 8.81 9.03
C LEU A 214 -1.86 9.25 7.58
N TYR A 215 -2.58 8.61 6.67
CA TYR A 215 -2.57 8.98 5.27
C TYR A 215 -3.98 9.06 4.67
N ARG A 216 -4.10 9.87 3.62
CA ARG A 216 -5.31 10.00 2.81
C ARG A 216 -4.93 9.95 1.34
N ARG A 217 -5.56 9.02 0.62
CA ARG A 217 -5.36 8.83 -0.82
C ARG A 217 -6.38 9.65 -1.61
N TRP A 218 -5.90 10.34 -2.63
CA TRP A 218 -6.67 10.94 -3.72
C TRP A 218 -6.29 10.25 -5.04
N ALA A 219 -7.04 10.55 -6.11
CA ALA A 219 -6.89 9.88 -7.40
C ALA A 219 -5.46 9.91 -7.99
N TRP A 220 -4.65 10.93 -7.65
CA TRP A 220 -3.31 11.12 -8.20
C TRP A 220 -2.20 11.27 -7.14
N ALA A 221 -2.57 11.33 -5.85
CA ALA A 221 -1.61 11.59 -4.77
C ALA A 221 -2.08 11.04 -3.43
N THR A 222 -1.14 10.76 -2.55
CA THR A 222 -1.36 10.41 -1.15
C THR A 222 -0.75 11.47 -0.27
N PHE A 223 -1.54 12.08 0.61
CA PHE A 223 -1.02 12.93 1.67
C PHE A 223 -0.85 12.11 2.93
N GLN A 224 0.25 12.34 3.64
CA GLN A 224 0.55 11.69 4.91
C GLN A 224 0.98 12.73 5.94
N GLY A 225 0.61 12.52 7.19
CA GLY A 225 0.95 13.37 8.32
C GLY A 225 1.09 12.55 9.60
N GLY A 226 2.11 12.85 10.39
CA GLY A 226 2.47 11.98 11.51
C GLY A 226 3.49 12.57 12.48
N PHE A 227 3.90 11.72 13.41
CA PHE A 227 4.87 12.05 14.44
C PHE A 227 5.89 10.92 14.58
N GLY A 228 7.09 11.29 15.00
CA GLY A 228 8.20 10.36 15.10
C GLY A 228 9.26 10.82 16.08
N LEU A 229 10.36 10.08 16.04
CA LEU A 229 11.58 10.37 16.77
C LEU A 229 12.74 10.37 15.77
N ARG A 230 13.74 11.20 16.04
CA ARG A 230 15.03 11.14 15.37
C ARG A 230 16.15 11.08 16.39
N LEU A 231 17.19 10.33 16.08
CA LEU A 231 18.42 10.31 16.86
C LEU A 231 19.62 10.23 15.92
N GLY A 232 20.77 10.71 16.36
CA GLY A 232 21.96 10.65 15.56
C GLY A 232 23.19 11.13 16.30
N MET A 233 24.25 11.26 15.52
CA MET A 233 25.50 11.86 15.95
C MET A 233 25.78 13.06 15.04
N ALA A 234 26.40 14.10 15.59
CA ALA A 234 27.04 15.11 14.76
C ALA A 234 28.51 15.25 15.12
N ARG A 235 29.29 15.60 14.11
CA ARG A 235 30.68 15.98 14.22
C ARG A 235 30.83 17.44 13.85
N LEU A 236 31.37 18.24 14.75
CA LEU A 236 31.79 19.61 14.46
C LEU A 236 33.29 19.60 14.18
N SER A 237 33.76 20.33 13.17
CA SER A 237 35.19 20.50 12.87
C SER A 237 35.50 21.94 12.49
N GLY A 238 36.45 22.56 13.20
CA GLY A 238 36.88 23.93 12.92
C GLY A 238 37.92 24.04 11.79
N LYS A 239 37.96 25.18 11.12
CA LYS A 239 39.06 25.62 10.24
C LYS A 239 39.37 27.08 10.54
N ALA A 240 40.58 27.34 11.01
CA ALA A 240 41.04 28.70 11.33
C ALA A 240 41.04 29.59 10.08
N GLY A 241 40.63 30.85 10.24
CA GLY A 241 40.72 31.88 9.22
C GLY A 241 42.18 32.24 8.91
N VAL A 242 42.41 32.78 7.71
CA VAL A 242 43.74 33.24 7.30
C VAL A 242 44.20 34.35 8.25
N GLY A 243 45.31 34.13 8.97
CA GLY A 243 45.86 35.08 9.93
C GLY A 243 45.40 34.89 11.39
N ALA A 244 44.55 33.90 11.68
CA ALA A 244 44.21 33.52 13.05
C ALA A 244 45.17 32.47 13.60
N GLU A 245 45.77 32.71 14.77
CA GLU A 245 46.49 31.70 15.54
C GLU A 245 45.49 30.85 16.35
N ALA A 246 44.69 30.03 15.66
CA ALA A 246 43.68 29.18 16.28
C ALA A 246 43.97 27.69 16.01
N HIS A 247 43.86 26.87 17.06
CA HIS A 247 43.90 25.41 16.94
C HIS A 247 42.48 24.89 16.69
N ALA A 248 42.30 24.17 15.59
CA ALA A 248 41.03 23.54 15.26
C ALA A 248 40.92 22.15 15.90
N GLU A 249 39.81 21.91 16.59
CA GLU A 249 39.46 20.60 17.14
C GLU A 249 38.17 20.06 16.51
N SER A 250 37.91 18.76 16.71
CA SER A 250 36.65 18.13 16.32
C SER A 250 36.06 17.31 17.46
N GLY A 251 34.75 17.39 17.64
CA GLY A 251 34.01 16.64 18.66
C GLY A 251 32.80 15.94 18.07
N ILE A 252 32.38 14.83 18.70
CA ILE A 252 31.16 14.09 18.33
C ILE A 252 30.18 14.12 19.51
N ALA A 253 28.92 14.45 19.25
CA ALA A 253 27.87 14.45 20.28
C ALA A 253 26.59 13.75 19.78
N PRO A 254 25.88 13.00 20.66
CA PRO A 254 24.56 12.49 20.35
C PRO A 254 23.54 13.63 20.32
N TRP A 255 22.57 13.53 19.42
CA TRP A 255 21.54 14.55 19.24
C TRP A 255 20.23 13.81 18.81
N GLY A 256 19.07 14.01 19.48
CA GLY A 256 17.79 13.37 19.09
C GLY A 256 16.48 13.94 19.69
N TRP A 257 15.37 13.93 18.94
CA TRP A 257 14.19 14.81 19.09
C TRP A 257 12.85 14.11 18.83
N PRO A 258 11.73 14.59 19.41
CA PRO A 258 10.43 14.41 18.82
C PRO A 258 10.31 15.19 17.50
N THR A 259 9.64 14.58 16.53
CA THR A 259 9.43 15.17 15.20
C THR A 259 7.96 15.11 14.80
N ALA A 260 7.51 16.13 14.08
CA ALA A 260 6.29 16.10 13.30
C ALA A 260 6.68 16.06 11.82
N MET A 261 5.93 15.30 11.03
CA MET A 261 6.18 15.11 9.60
C MET A 261 4.90 15.26 8.79
N ALA A 262 5.04 15.79 7.59
CA ALA A 262 3.99 15.81 6.59
C ALA A 262 4.60 15.55 5.21
N GLY A 263 3.86 14.90 4.32
CA GLY A 263 4.36 14.59 2.99
C GLY A 263 3.28 14.39 1.96
N LEU A 264 3.67 14.57 0.71
CA LEU A 264 2.88 14.29 -0.48
C LEU A 264 3.61 13.26 -1.32
N ARG A 265 2.92 12.15 -1.60
CA ARG A 265 3.41 11.03 -2.40
C ARG A 265 2.62 10.91 -3.68
N VAL A 266 3.30 10.65 -4.79
CA VAL A 266 2.68 10.35 -6.08
C VAL A 266 3.29 9.09 -6.67
N GLU A 267 2.45 8.32 -7.38
CA GLU A 267 2.80 7.04 -8.01
C GLU A 267 2.52 7.14 -9.51
N PRO A 268 3.37 7.85 -10.28
CA PRO A 268 3.02 8.30 -11.63
C PRO A 268 2.93 7.16 -12.65
N ILE A 269 3.81 6.16 -12.57
CA ILE A 269 3.86 5.03 -13.51
C ILE A 269 4.40 3.78 -12.80
N GLY A 270 3.64 2.69 -12.82
CA GLY A 270 4.10 1.39 -12.32
C GLY A 270 4.51 1.43 -10.84
N PRO A 271 5.64 0.81 -10.44
CA PRO A 271 6.11 0.81 -9.06
C PRO A 271 6.81 2.12 -8.64
N LEU A 272 6.92 3.12 -9.51
CA LEU A 272 7.67 4.35 -9.21
C LEU A 272 6.94 5.19 -8.15
N VAL A 273 7.68 5.63 -7.14
CA VAL A 273 7.19 6.54 -6.09
C VAL A 273 8.03 7.80 -6.09
N ILE A 274 7.36 8.95 -6.00
CA ILE A 274 7.99 10.23 -5.69
C ILE A 274 7.34 10.78 -4.42
N GLU A 275 8.15 11.22 -3.46
CA GLU A 275 7.68 11.77 -2.19
C GLU A 275 8.36 13.10 -1.89
N ALA A 276 7.57 14.15 -1.68
CA ALA A 276 8.04 15.40 -1.09
C ALA A 276 7.57 15.43 0.36
N SER A 277 8.48 15.64 1.31
CA SER A 277 8.14 15.67 2.73
C SER A 277 8.82 16.81 3.48
N GLY A 278 8.14 17.32 4.49
CA GLY A 278 8.63 18.30 5.43
C GLY A 278 8.62 17.70 6.84
N GLU A 279 9.60 18.09 7.62
CA GLU A 279 9.80 17.66 9.00
C GLU A 279 10.14 18.85 9.89
N THR A 280 9.68 18.81 11.13
CA THR A 280 10.04 19.78 12.16
C THR A 280 10.19 19.09 13.49
N GLY A 281 11.02 19.63 14.37
CA GLY A 281 11.25 19.08 15.69
C GLY A 281 11.96 20.06 16.59
N TYR A 282 12.25 19.61 17.82
CA TYR A 282 12.89 20.44 18.84
C TYR A 282 14.12 19.76 19.42
N VAL A 283 15.23 20.48 19.47
CA VAL A 283 16.51 19.99 19.99
C VAL A 283 16.49 19.91 21.53
N VAL A 284 16.46 18.70 22.12
CA VAL A 284 16.44 18.46 23.59
C VAL A 284 17.81 18.16 24.21
N LEU A 285 18.70 17.48 23.48
CA LEU A 285 20.14 17.35 23.70
C LEU A 285 20.91 18.37 22.85
N PRO A 286 21.12 19.61 23.33
CA PRO A 286 21.83 20.63 22.56
C PRO A 286 23.30 20.28 22.41
N MET A 287 23.92 20.81 21.37
CA MET A 287 25.34 20.66 21.09
C MET A 287 25.97 22.01 20.90
N SER A 288 27.20 22.16 21.39
CA SER A 288 27.89 23.44 21.30
C SER A 288 29.34 23.30 20.86
N GLY A 289 29.78 24.22 20.01
CA GLY A 289 31.19 24.46 19.70
C GLY A 289 31.70 25.69 20.43
N THR A 290 32.98 25.68 20.81
CA THR A 290 33.65 26.84 21.41
C THR A 290 34.71 27.40 20.47
N VAL A 291 34.86 28.73 20.49
CA VAL A 291 35.84 29.50 19.74
C VAL A 291 36.37 30.56 20.70
N ASP A 292 37.69 30.61 20.91
CA ASP A 292 38.33 31.50 21.91
C ASP A 292 37.72 31.40 23.32
N ASP A 293 37.55 30.17 23.82
CA ASP A 293 36.89 29.83 25.10
C ASP A 293 35.44 30.34 25.25
N ARG A 294 34.83 30.85 24.17
CA ARG A 294 33.42 31.27 24.15
C ARG A 294 32.59 30.28 23.37
N ARG A 295 31.41 29.98 23.89
CA ARG A 295 30.42 29.20 23.14
C ARG A 295 29.87 30.07 22.01
N GLU A 296 30.26 29.76 20.79
CA GLU A 296 29.87 30.53 19.60
C GLU A 296 28.94 29.72 18.67
N ILE A 297 29.05 28.39 18.67
CA ILE A 297 28.16 27.53 17.89
C ILE A 297 27.19 26.85 18.84
N LEU A 298 25.88 26.99 18.60
CA LEU A 298 24.84 26.30 19.37
C LEU A 298 23.77 25.67 18.47
N ILE A 299 23.74 24.35 18.44
CA ILE A 299 22.64 23.61 17.82
C ILE A 299 21.63 23.31 18.91
N ASP A 300 20.57 24.11 18.97
CA ASP A 300 19.44 23.94 19.90
C ASP A 300 18.10 24.40 19.30
N GLY A 301 17.03 24.28 20.07
CA GLY A 301 15.73 24.84 19.71
C GLY A 301 15.00 24.17 18.54
N LEU A 302 14.18 24.95 17.85
CA LEU A 302 13.36 24.48 16.73
C LEU A 302 14.23 24.26 15.48
N TRP A 303 13.87 23.26 14.68
CA TRP A 303 14.45 23.05 13.36
C TRP A 303 13.39 22.68 12.33
N LEU A 304 13.72 22.90 11.06
CA LEU A 304 12.92 22.51 9.90
C LEU A 304 13.77 21.71 8.93
N GLY A 305 13.19 20.68 8.33
CA GLY A 305 13.79 19.92 7.26
C GLY A 305 12.83 19.72 6.11
N ALA A 306 13.39 19.65 4.90
CA ALA A 306 12.68 19.34 3.68
C ALA A 306 13.42 18.21 2.97
N GLN A 307 12.66 17.27 2.42
CA GLN A 307 13.18 16.08 1.75
C GLN A 307 12.41 15.83 0.47
N LEU A 308 13.14 15.44 -0.56
CA LEU A 308 12.58 14.98 -1.82
C LEU A 308 13.13 13.58 -2.11
N GLY A 309 12.24 12.63 -2.34
CA GLY A 309 12.57 11.23 -2.53
C GLY A 309 12.03 10.66 -3.82
N GLY A 310 12.80 9.75 -4.42
CA GLY A 310 12.40 8.94 -5.56
C GLY A 310 12.74 7.48 -5.30
N GLY A 311 11.84 6.56 -5.64
CA GLY A 311 11.99 5.17 -5.26
C GLY A 311 10.96 4.23 -5.85
N LEU A 312 10.85 3.05 -5.25
CA LEU A 312 10.00 1.97 -5.73
C LEU A 312 9.06 1.45 -4.62
N VAL A 313 7.90 1.01 -5.05
CA VAL A 313 7.02 0.10 -4.30
C VAL A 313 7.46 -1.34 -4.60
N LEU A 314 7.67 -2.13 -3.55
CA LEU A 314 8.16 -3.51 -3.55
C LEU A 314 7.02 -4.49 -3.21
#